data_AF-A0A8K0PU56-F1
#
_entry.id   AF-A0A8K0PU56-F1
#
_cell.length_a   1.000
_cell.length_b   1.000
_cell.length_c   1.000
_cell.angle_alpha   90.00
_cell.angle_beta   90.00
_cell.angle_gamma   90.00
#
_symmetry.space_group_name_H-M   'P 1'
#
loop_
_entity.id
_entity.type
_entity.pdbx_description
1 polymer ?
#
loop_
_entity_poly.entity_id
_entity_poly.type
_entity_poly.pdbx_seq_one_letter_code
_entity_poly.pdbx_strand_id
1 'polypeptide(L)'
;MLWAPGQSTKSAHLVLVSAEAACTTSFLEYAYRLESRQQLDRIIVDECYLTITATYRKSMMRLGSFVRQVRTQTVWLTATLPPVFEEIFVHRNLSANCESTLVRYDLISHTKGKRRY
;
A
#
# COMPACT_ATOMS: atom_id res chain seq x y z
N MET A 1 -3.68 -15.33 1.08
CA MET A 1 -3.61 -15.90 -0.28
C MET A 1 -2.72 -15.02 -1.14
N LEU A 2 -1.85 -15.56 -1.99
CA LEU A 2 -1.12 -14.74 -2.97
C LEU A 2 -1.96 -14.58 -4.23
N TRP A 3 -2.13 -13.36 -4.71
CA TRP A 3 -2.84 -13.08 -5.96
C TRP A 3 -1.88 -12.98 -7.14
N ALA A 4 -2.30 -13.53 -8.27
CA ALA A 4 -1.63 -13.35 -9.55
C ALA A 4 -2.66 -13.17 -10.69
N PRO A 5 -2.33 -12.43 -11.76
CA PRO A 5 -3.20 -12.29 -12.92
C PRO A 5 -3.61 -13.66 -13.49
N GLY A 6 -4.88 -13.83 -13.81
CA GLY A 6 -5.41 -15.06 -14.41
C GLY A 6 -5.67 -16.23 -13.45
N GLN A 7 -5.39 -16.10 -12.14
CA GLN A 7 -5.77 -17.14 -11.18
C GLN A 7 -7.25 -17.06 -10.81
N SER A 8 -7.91 -18.22 -10.72
CA SER A 8 -9.29 -18.30 -10.22
C SER A 8 -9.35 -17.80 -8.78
N THR A 9 -10.20 -16.80 -8.53
CA THR A 9 -10.27 -16.13 -7.22
C THR A 9 -11.02 -17.00 -6.23
N LYS A 10 -10.29 -17.85 -5.51
CA LYS A 10 -10.78 -18.51 -4.29
C LYS A 10 -11.14 -17.43 -3.26
N SER A 11 -12.20 -17.62 -2.48
CA SER A 11 -12.56 -16.69 -1.41
C SER A 11 -11.46 -16.65 -0.35
N ALA A 12 -10.96 -15.46 -0.04
CA ALA A 12 -9.99 -15.25 1.03
C ALA A 12 -10.28 -13.91 1.71
N HIS A 13 -10.11 -13.87 3.04
CA HIS A 13 -10.23 -12.64 3.82
C HIS A 13 -8.98 -11.75 3.74
N LEU A 14 -7.82 -12.32 3.34
CA LEU A 14 -6.58 -11.59 3.15
C LEU A 14 -5.87 -12.05 1.88
N VAL A 15 -5.60 -11.07 1.01
CA VAL A 15 -4.97 -11.26 -0.28
C VAL A 15 -3.70 -10.41 -0.35
N LEU A 16 -2.58 -11.09 -0.54
CA LEU A 16 -1.26 -10.47 -0.70
C LEU A 16 -1.00 -10.29 -2.19
N VAL A 17 -0.52 -9.12 -2.55
CA VAL A 17 -0.29 -8.71 -3.94
C VAL A 17 1.05 -8.00 -4.01
N SER A 18 1.92 -8.37 -4.94
CA SER A 18 3.14 -7.59 -5.17
C SER A 18 2.79 -6.24 -5.80
N ALA A 19 3.67 -5.25 -5.62
CA ALA A 19 3.49 -3.92 -6.22
C ALA A 19 3.38 -4.00 -7.75
N GLU A 20 4.15 -4.89 -8.38
CA GLU A 20 4.12 -5.13 -9.83
C GLU A 20 2.77 -5.67 -10.29
N ALA A 21 2.21 -6.64 -9.56
CA ALA A 21 0.92 -7.23 -9.88
C ALA A 21 -0.24 -6.25 -9.63
N ALA A 22 -0.15 -5.44 -8.58
CA ALA A 22 -1.15 -4.41 -8.24
C ALA A 22 -1.22 -3.27 -9.27
N CYS A 23 -0.16 -3.05 -10.05
CA CYS A 23 -0.10 -2.01 -11.09
C CYS A 23 -0.59 -2.48 -12.47
N THR A 24 -1.52 -3.43 -12.50
CA THR A 24 -2.08 -4.00 -13.74
C THR A 24 -3.59 -3.76 -13.81
N THR A 25 -4.13 -3.65 -15.03
CA THR A 25 -5.58 -3.50 -15.22
C THR A 25 -6.36 -4.68 -14.65
N SER A 26 -5.79 -5.90 -14.73
CA SER A 26 -6.38 -7.11 -14.14
C SER A 26 -6.55 -7.02 -12.63
N PHE A 27 -5.64 -6.33 -11.93
CA PHE A 27 -5.80 -6.09 -10.51
C PHE A 27 -6.90 -5.06 -10.24
N LEU A 28 -6.99 -3.98 -11.02
CA LEU A 28 -8.07 -3.01 -10.89
C LEU A 28 -9.44 -3.66 -11.09
N GLU A 29 -9.61 -4.46 -12.14
CA GLU A 29 -10.84 -5.22 -12.40
C GLU A 29 -11.17 -6.18 -11.25
N TYR A 30 -10.15 -6.80 -10.66
CA TYR A 30 -10.33 -7.64 -9.47
C TYR A 30 -10.81 -6.82 -8.27
N ALA A 31 -10.16 -5.70 -7.97
CA ALA A 31 -10.51 -4.83 -6.86
C ALA A 31 -11.91 -4.24 -7.02
N TYR A 32 -12.27 -3.73 -8.21
CA TYR A 32 -13.62 -3.24 -8.51
C TYR A 32 -14.69 -4.33 -8.38
N ARG A 33 -14.37 -5.58 -8.74
CA ARG A 33 -15.29 -6.70 -8.54
C ARG A 33 -15.55 -6.97 -7.06
N LEU A 34 -14.52 -6.87 -6.21
CA LEU A 34 -14.71 -7.03 -4.76
C LEU A 34 -15.45 -5.83 -4.15
N GLU A 35 -15.10 -4.61 -4.55
CA GLU A 35 -15.76 -3.37 -4.12
C GLU A 35 -17.26 -3.37 -4.49
N SER A 36 -17.61 -3.67 -5.74
CA SER A 36 -19.01 -3.71 -6.21
C SER A 36 -19.86 -4.79 -5.50
N ARG A 37 -19.21 -5.82 -4.97
CA ARG A 37 -19.85 -6.88 -4.16
C ARG A 37 -19.84 -6.58 -2.66
N GLN A 38 -19.29 -5.44 -2.23
CA GLN A 38 -19.07 -5.10 -0.83
C GLN A 38 -18.24 -6.15 -0.08
N GLN A 39 -17.26 -6.72 -0.78
CA GLN A 39 -16.34 -7.74 -0.27
C GLN A 39 -14.90 -7.22 -0.11
N LEU A 40 -14.69 -5.92 -0.36
CA LEU A 40 -13.42 -5.24 -0.14
C LEU A 40 -13.59 -4.22 0.99
N ASP A 41 -13.06 -4.55 2.16
CA ASP A 41 -13.13 -3.64 3.31
C ASP A 41 -12.04 -2.57 3.25
N ARG A 42 -10.82 -2.96 2.87
CA ARG A 42 -9.61 -2.13 2.97
C ARG A 42 -8.56 -2.51 1.92
N ILE A 43 -7.79 -1.52 1.47
CA ILE A 43 -6.52 -1.73 0.77
C ILE A 43 -5.38 -1.33 1.69
N ILE A 44 -4.42 -2.21 1.91
CA ILE A 44 -3.24 -1.95 2.74
C ILE A 44 -2.00 -1.93 1.84
N VAL A 45 -1.26 -0.82 1.85
CA VAL A 45 -0.02 -0.67 1.09
C VAL A 45 1.16 -0.64 2.05
N ASP A 46 1.93 -1.72 2.07
CA ASP A 46 3.17 -1.80 2.84
C ASP A 46 4.34 -1.09 2.13
N GLU A 47 5.32 -0.68 2.93
CA GLU A 47 6.51 0.08 2.51
C GLU A 47 6.18 1.26 1.61
N CYS A 48 5.15 2.02 2.01
CA CYS A 48 4.58 3.07 1.19
C CYS A 48 5.57 4.19 0.84
N TYR A 49 6.63 4.38 1.63
CA TYR A 49 7.69 5.35 1.35
C TYR A 49 8.36 5.12 -0.01
N LEU A 50 8.32 3.89 -0.55
CA LEU A 50 8.83 3.55 -1.88
C LEU A 50 8.06 4.24 -3.02
N THR A 51 6.82 4.69 -2.79
CA THR A 51 6.08 5.53 -3.76
C THR A 51 6.76 6.88 -4.02
N ILE A 52 7.60 7.32 -3.09
CA ILE A 52 8.42 8.55 -3.20
C ILE A 52 9.84 8.22 -3.59
N THR A 53 10.48 7.29 -2.88
CA THR A 53 11.94 7.07 -2.96
C THR A 53 12.35 6.14 -4.10
N ALA A 54 11.50 5.19 -4.51
CA ALA A 54 11.81 4.25 -5.58
C ALA A 54 11.30 4.77 -6.94
N THR A 55 11.72 5.98 -7.32
CA THR A 55 11.41 6.60 -8.63
C THR A 55 11.81 5.73 -9.83
N TYR A 56 12.76 4.80 -9.66
CA TYR A 56 13.18 3.85 -10.69
C TYR A 56 12.24 2.64 -10.84
N ARG A 57 11.39 2.34 -9.84
CA ARG A 57 10.36 1.29 -9.95
C ARG A 57 9.06 1.89 -10.46
N LYS A 58 8.85 1.78 -11.77
CA LYS A 58 7.63 2.27 -12.45
C LYS A 58 6.33 1.75 -11.81
N SER A 59 6.35 0.57 -11.17
CA SER A 59 5.23 0.02 -10.39
C SER A 59 4.88 0.92 -9.21
N MET A 60 5.84 1.25 -8.34
CA MET A 60 5.61 2.06 -7.13
C MET A 60 5.07 3.46 -7.43
N MET A 61 5.52 4.08 -8.53
CA MET A 61 4.97 5.38 -8.96
C MET A 61 3.51 5.31 -9.39
N ARG A 62 3.08 4.19 -9.97
CA ARG A 62 1.71 3.99 -10.46
C ARG A 62 0.78 3.48 -9.37
N LEU A 63 1.31 2.79 -8.37
CA LEU A 63 0.54 2.18 -7.29
C LEU A 63 -0.37 3.19 -6.59
N GLY A 64 0.13 4.41 -6.33
CA GLY A 64 -0.68 5.50 -5.76
C GLY A 64 -1.90 5.86 -6.60
N SER A 65 -1.72 5.96 -7.92
CA SER A 65 -2.83 6.24 -8.85
C SER A 65 -3.81 5.07 -8.96
N PHE A 66 -3.32 3.84 -8.92
CA PHE A 66 -4.15 2.63 -9.02
C PHE A 66 -5.03 2.46 -7.78
N VAL A 67 -4.44 2.57 -6.59
CA VAL A 67 -5.18 2.39 -5.33
C VAL A 67 -6.25 3.48 -5.16
N ARG A 68 -5.95 4.73 -5.54
CA ARG A 68 -6.89 5.85 -5.51
C ARG A 68 -8.12 5.68 -6.40
N GLN A 69 -8.08 4.80 -7.39
CA GLN A 69 -9.22 4.54 -8.26
C GLN A 69 -10.29 3.68 -7.58
N VAL A 70 -9.92 2.90 -6.57
CA VAL A 70 -10.85 2.07 -5.79
C VAL A 70 -11.37 2.90 -4.61
N ARG A 71 -12.69 3.05 -4.49
CA ARG A 71 -13.36 3.88 -3.47
C ARG A 71 -13.52 3.10 -2.16
N THR A 72 -12.41 2.60 -1.63
CA THR A 72 -12.35 1.88 -0.36
C THR A 72 -11.29 2.52 0.55
N GLN A 73 -11.44 2.34 1.87
CA GLN A 73 -10.46 2.82 2.84
C GLN A 73 -9.06 2.29 2.47
N THR A 74 -8.09 3.21 2.41
CA THR A 74 -6.69 2.87 2.11
C THR A 74 -5.79 3.14 3.32
N VAL A 75 -5.04 2.13 3.74
CA VAL A 75 -4.08 2.23 4.84
C VAL A 75 -2.67 2.11 4.28
N TRP A 76 -1.87 3.15 4.50
CA TRP A 76 -0.47 3.21 4.07
C TRP A 76 0.41 2.87 5.25
N LEU A 77 1.23 1.83 5.15
CA LEU A 77 2.14 1.40 6.20
C LEU A 77 3.58 1.77 5.86
N THR A 78 4.31 2.28 6.84
CA THR A 78 5.75 2.50 6.72
C THR A 78 6.45 2.35 8.06
N ALA A 79 7.64 1.77 8.07
CA ALA A 79 8.51 1.80 9.23
C ALA A 79 9.45 3.02 9.23
N THR A 80 9.92 3.42 8.06
CA THR A 80 11.14 4.23 7.93
C THR A 80 10.94 5.60 7.30
N LEU A 81 9.71 6.03 6.95
CA LEU A 81 9.47 7.30 6.26
C LEU A 81 10.10 8.49 7.01
N PRO A 82 11.19 9.10 6.52
CA PRO A 82 11.78 10.27 7.13
C PRO A 82 10.77 11.42 7.20
N PRO A 83 10.71 12.21 8.29
CA PRO A 83 9.75 13.32 8.43
C PRO A 83 9.76 14.31 7.25
N VAL A 84 10.94 14.55 6.65
CA VAL A 84 11.10 15.42 5.47
C VAL A 84 10.32 14.94 4.23
N PHE A 85 9.99 13.65 4.14
CA PHE A 85 9.23 13.09 3.02
C PHE A 85 7.73 12.95 3.32
N GLU A 86 7.27 13.28 4.53
CA GLU A 86 5.88 13.10 4.94
C GLU A 86 4.93 14.05 4.20
N GLU A 87 5.28 15.32 4.07
CA GLU A 87 4.47 16.29 3.33
C GLU A 87 4.32 15.89 1.85
N ILE A 88 5.44 15.48 1.23
CA ILE A 88 5.45 14.96 -0.14
C ILE A 88 4.59 13.69 -0.25
N PHE A 89 4.64 12.81 0.76
CA PHE A 89 3.82 11.61 0.81
C PHE A 89 2.34 11.93 0.84
N VAL A 90 1.93 12.81 1.75
CA VAL A 90 0.55 13.24 1.94
C VAL A 90 0.03 13.83 0.64
N HIS A 91 0.75 14.79 0.06
CA HIS A 91 0.37 15.44 -1.19
C HIS A 91 0.21 14.45 -2.36
N ARG A 92 1.14 13.49 -2.46
CA ARG A 92 1.17 12.55 -3.60
C ARG A 92 0.17 11.39 -3.48
N ASN A 93 -0.02 10.83 -2.29
CA ASN A 93 -0.71 9.56 -2.10
C ASN A 93 -2.05 9.67 -1.36
N LEU A 94 -2.23 10.62 -0.46
CA LEU A 94 -3.50 10.79 0.25
C LEU A 94 -4.45 11.66 -0.57
N SER A 95 -5.60 11.11 -0.97
CA SER A 95 -6.63 11.87 -1.67
C SER A 95 -7.63 12.39 -0.64
N ALA A 96 -8.03 13.66 -0.74
CA ALA A 96 -9.07 14.22 0.13
C ALA A 96 -10.43 13.53 0.00
N ASN A 97 -10.64 12.78 -1.10
CA ASN A 97 -11.92 12.16 -1.44
C ASN A 97 -12.02 10.68 -1.05
N CYS A 98 -10.98 10.07 -0.48
CA CYS A 98 -11.05 8.71 0.06
C CYS A 98 -10.44 8.64 1.46
N GLU A 99 -11.05 7.86 2.33
CA GLU A 99 -10.56 7.66 3.69
C GLU A 99 -9.19 6.98 3.64
N SER A 100 -8.14 7.79 3.80
CA SER A 100 -6.75 7.36 3.65
C SER A 100 -5.96 7.69 4.92
N THR A 101 -5.29 6.69 5.50
CA THR A 101 -4.51 6.87 6.74
C THR A 101 -3.08 6.39 6.54
N LEU A 102 -2.11 7.18 6.97
CA LEU A 102 -0.70 6.75 7.09
C LEU A 102 -0.46 6.22 8.51
N VAL A 103 0.02 4.99 8.63
CA VAL A 103 0.38 4.35 9.90
C VAL A 103 1.87 4.07 9.89
N ARG A 104 2.56 4.61 10.91
CA ARG A 104 3.96 4.30 11.19
C ARG A 104 4.01 3.10 12.12
N TYR A 105 4.69 2.03 11.72
CA TYR A 105 4.90 0.88 12.61
C TYR A 105 6.34 0.88 13.14
N ASP A 106 6.48 0.74 14.45
CA ASP A 106 7.81 0.68 15.06
C ASP A 106 8.49 -0.63 14.68
N LEU A 107 9.55 -0.55 13.88
CA LEU A 107 10.60 -1.57 13.94
C LEU A 107 11.12 -1.51 15.37
N ILE A 108 10.88 -2.57 16.16
CA ILE A 108 11.47 -2.72 17.49
C ILE A 108 12.95 -2.35 17.35
N SER A 109 13.29 -1.16 17.83
CA SER A 109 14.65 -0.70 17.81
C SER A 109 15.36 -1.60 18.81
N HIS A 110 16.18 -2.53 18.31
CA HIS A 110 17.25 -3.07 19.11
C HIS A 110 18.12 -1.88 19.52
N THR A 111 17.73 -1.25 20.62
CA THR A 111 18.58 -0.37 21.40
C THR A 111 19.79 -1.21 21.76
N LYS A 112 20.87 -1.04 20.99
CA LYS A 112 22.17 -1.56 21.37
C LYS A 112 22.47 -0.98 22.74
N GLY A 113 22.39 -1.85 23.75
CA GLY A 113 22.73 -1.55 25.12
C GLY A 113 24.08 -0.86 25.17
N LYS A 114 24.07 0.35 25.69
CA LYS A 114 25.24 1.17 26.01
C LYS A 114 26.02 0.44 27.11
N ARG A 115 26.88 -0.52 26.76
CA ARG A 115 27.85 -1.08 27.70
C ARG A 115 28.91 -0.02 27.96
N ARG A 116 28.82 0.59 29.14
CA ARG A 116 29.95 1.30 29.77
C ARG A 116 30.99 0.25 30.14
N TYR A 117 32.18 0.38 29.58
CA TYR A 117 33.45 -0.03 30.21
C TYR A 117 34.34 1.21 30.22
#